data_AF-A0A6G0UPJ8-F1
#
_entry.id   AF-A0A6G0UPJ8-F1
#
_cell.length_a   1.000
_cell.length_b   1.000
_cell.length_c   1.000
_cell.angle_alpha   90.00
_cell.angle_beta   90.00
_cell.angle_gamma   90.00
#
_symmetry.space_group_name_H-M   'P 1'
#
loop_
_entity.id
_entity.type
_entity.pdbx_description
1 polymer ?
#
loop_
_entity_poly.entity_id
_entity_poly.type
_entity_poly.pdbx_seq_one_letter_code
_entity_poly.pdbx_strand_id
1 'polypeptide(L)'
;MSSIDRAREEVERIARDMKQSAQDSKFSFKNATDNLRNLTTKPTDQTFGKTIGQLRIALLVALAFQAMTLFMEADRIGLLGFLVPFALIAGNIFLSGKRWYYQIDGRYDAQQLTQVSDPSLKAQYGLALFGGVLLSLLAHTFTPVIPSSMASVIYYLGDYASIATSFVVAGWEVFEGLKNKLR
;
A
#
# COMPACT_ATOMS: atom_id res chain seq x y z
N MET A 1 -51.60 7.10 54.80
CA MET A 1 -50.87 7.05 53.52
C MET A 1 -51.79 6.36 52.52
N SER A 2 -52.37 7.13 51.60
CA SER A 2 -53.44 6.64 50.73
C SER A 2 -52.86 5.72 49.66
N SER A 3 -53.68 4.82 49.11
CA SER A 3 -53.28 3.94 47.99
C SER A 3 -52.78 4.72 46.76
N ILE A 4 -53.21 5.98 46.63
CA ILE A 4 -52.80 6.90 45.57
C ILE A 4 -51.35 7.37 45.75
N ASP A 5 -50.92 7.59 47.00
CA ASP A 5 -49.54 8.06 47.29
C ASP A 5 -48.51 6.99 46.94
N ARG A 6 -48.80 5.71 47.22
CA ARG A 6 -47.93 4.58 46.86
C ARG A 6 -47.85 4.38 45.35
N ALA A 7 -48.97 4.52 44.64
CA ALA A 7 -48.99 4.39 43.18
C ALA A 7 -48.14 5.50 42.52
N ARG A 8 -48.16 6.72 43.07
CA ARG A 8 -47.34 7.84 42.57
C ARG A 8 -45.84 7.59 42.79
N GLU A 9 -45.48 7.02 43.94
CA GLU A 9 -44.11 6.71 44.29
C GLU A 9 -43.51 5.58 43.43
N GLU A 10 -44.31 4.55 43.09
CA GLU A 10 -43.90 3.50 42.14
C GLU A 10 -43.71 4.05 40.72
N VAL A 11 -44.61 4.91 40.24
CA VAL A 11 -44.50 5.54 38.92
C VAL A 11 -43.23 6.41 38.84
N GLU A 12 -42.91 7.17 39.89
CA GLU A 12 -41.67 7.96 39.93
C GLU A 12 -40.40 7.10 40.02
N ARG A 13 -40.49 5.91 40.62
CA ARG A 13 -39.38 4.94 40.64
C ARG A 13 -39.13 4.38 39.24
N ILE A 14 -40.19 3.92 38.58
CA ILE A 14 -40.14 3.37 37.23
C ILE A 14 -39.63 4.42 36.24
N ALA A 15 -40.07 5.69 36.37
CA ALA A 15 -39.60 6.77 35.52
C ALA A 15 -38.10 7.08 35.69
N ARG A 16 -37.57 6.98 36.93
CA ARG A 16 -36.14 7.15 37.20
C ARG A 16 -35.31 6.01 36.64
N ASP A 17 -35.75 4.77 36.81
CA ASP A 17 -35.05 3.58 36.31
C ASP A 17 -35.00 3.58 34.77
N MET A 18 -36.09 3.97 34.10
CA MET A 18 -36.09 4.13 32.64
C MET A 18 -35.12 5.22 32.17
N LYS A 19 -35.03 6.34 32.89
CA LYS A 19 -34.11 7.43 32.55
C LYS A 19 -32.65 7.02 32.72
N GLN A 20 -32.35 6.23 33.75
CA GLN A 20 -31.00 5.72 34.02
C GLN A 20 -30.59 4.67 32.97
N SER A 21 -31.46 3.72 32.64
CA SER A 21 -31.23 2.74 31.57
C SER A 21 -31.02 3.40 30.19
N ALA A 22 -31.76 4.47 29.90
CA ALA A 22 -31.58 5.25 28.67
C ALA A 22 -30.23 6.01 28.64
N GLN A 23 -29.67 6.34 29.80
CA GLN A 23 -28.37 7.02 29.88
C GLN A 23 -27.21 6.03 29.77
N ASP A 24 -27.33 4.88 30.41
CA ASP A 24 -26.34 3.81 30.36
C ASP A 24 -26.22 3.20 28.95
N SER A 25 -27.36 3.02 28.27
CA SER A 25 -27.36 2.57 26.87
C SER A 25 -26.69 3.57 25.93
N LYS A 26 -26.94 4.88 26.10
CA LYS A 26 -26.24 5.92 25.33
C LYS A 26 -24.73 5.93 25.58
N PHE A 27 -24.30 5.74 26.83
CA PHE A 27 -22.89 5.68 27.20
C PHE A 27 -22.20 4.43 26.61
N SER A 28 -22.86 3.27 26.70
CA SER A 28 -22.38 2.02 26.11
C SER A 28 -22.24 2.12 24.59
N PHE A 29 -23.23 2.74 23.91
CA PHE A 29 -23.19 2.92 22.46
C PHE A 29 -22.06 3.86 22.05
N LYS A 30 -21.86 4.95 22.78
CA LYS A 30 -20.76 5.89 22.53
C LYS A 30 -19.39 5.22 22.69
N ASN A 31 -19.21 4.44 23.76
CA ASN A 31 -17.96 3.67 23.96
C ASN A 31 -17.75 2.61 22.88
N ALA A 32 -18.80 1.92 22.44
CA ALA A 32 -18.70 0.96 21.34
C ALA A 32 -18.30 1.65 20.03
N THR A 33 -18.89 2.82 19.72
CA THR A 33 -18.51 3.60 18.54
C THR A 33 -17.09 4.17 18.64
N ASP A 34 -16.67 4.63 19.82
CA ASP A 34 -15.32 5.14 20.04
C ASP A 34 -14.27 4.02 19.95
N ASN A 35 -14.58 2.82 20.45
CA ASN A 35 -13.72 1.64 20.29
C ASN A 35 -13.64 1.17 18.83
N LEU A 36 -14.76 1.16 18.09
CA LEU A 36 -14.78 0.85 16.66
C LEU A 36 -13.99 1.88 15.84
N ARG A 37 -14.09 3.16 16.22
CA ARG A 37 -13.29 4.25 15.61
C ARG A 37 -11.81 4.08 15.91
N ASN A 38 -11.44 3.76 17.15
CA ASN A 38 -10.05 3.49 17.53
C ASN A 38 -9.47 2.22 16.88
N LEU A 39 -10.30 1.22 16.57
CA LEU A 39 -9.92 0.04 15.80
C LEU A 39 -9.71 0.35 14.31
N THR A 40 -10.42 1.33 13.75
CA THR A 40 -10.31 1.75 12.35
C THR A 40 -9.27 2.86 12.11
N THR A 41 -8.87 3.58 13.16
CA THR A 41 -7.85 4.63 13.07
C THR A 41 -6.69 4.36 14.01
N LYS A 42 -5.83 3.38 13.69
CA LYS A 42 -4.44 3.46 14.13
C LYS A 42 -3.78 4.56 13.27
N PRO A 43 -3.41 5.73 13.85
CA PRO A 43 -2.86 6.85 13.08
C PRO A 43 -1.56 6.50 12.34
N THR A 44 -0.87 5.44 12.76
CA THR A 44 0.33 4.90 12.12
C THR A 44 0.05 4.26 10.75
N ASP A 45 -1.14 3.68 10.55
CA ASP A 45 -1.49 2.95 9.32
C ASP A 45 -1.87 3.89 8.17
N GLN A 46 -2.52 5.02 8.47
CA GLN A 46 -2.91 6.00 7.44
C GLN A 46 -1.72 6.75 6.84
N THR A 47 -0.71 7.08 7.65
CA THR A 47 0.51 7.74 7.15
C THR A 47 1.29 6.78 6.26
N PHE A 48 1.43 5.51 6.68
CA PHE A 48 2.08 4.48 5.89
C PHE A 48 1.44 4.30 4.51
N GLY A 49 0.11 4.11 4.47
CA GLY A 49 -0.62 3.91 3.21
C GLY A 49 -0.46 5.09 2.25
N LYS A 50 -0.49 6.33 2.77
CA LYS A 50 -0.27 7.54 1.95
C LYS A 50 1.16 7.61 1.40
N THR A 51 2.18 7.38 2.23
CA THR A 51 3.59 7.45 1.81
C THR A 51 3.93 6.38 0.78
N ILE A 52 3.51 5.13 1.01
CA ILE A 52 3.70 4.04 0.02
C ILE A 52 2.93 4.33 -1.26
N GLY A 53 1.71 4.85 -1.17
CA GLY A 53 0.93 5.26 -2.33
C GLY A 53 1.66 6.31 -3.18
N GLN A 54 2.23 7.35 -2.55
CA GLN A 54 3.01 8.38 -3.21
C GLN A 54 4.29 7.84 -3.85
N LEU A 55 5.01 6.94 -3.17
CA LEU A 55 6.20 6.30 -3.70
C LEU A 55 5.88 5.42 -4.92
N ARG A 56 4.78 4.66 -4.87
CA ARG A 56 4.33 3.86 -6.03
C ARG A 56 3.95 4.75 -7.22
N ILE A 57 3.32 5.90 -6.98
CA ILE A 57 3.06 6.88 -8.05
C ILE A 57 4.37 7.42 -8.63
N ALA A 58 5.33 7.80 -7.78
CA ALA A 58 6.63 8.30 -8.23
C ALA A 58 7.36 7.26 -9.10
N LEU A 59 7.31 5.98 -8.70
CA LEU A 59 7.82 4.86 -9.48
C LEU A 59 7.11 4.74 -10.84
N LEU A 60 5.78 4.78 -10.87
CA LEU A 60 5.00 4.70 -12.11
C LEU A 60 5.31 5.85 -13.06
N VAL A 61 5.48 7.06 -12.54
CA VAL A 61 5.85 8.24 -13.33
C VAL A 61 7.26 8.07 -13.91
N ALA A 62 8.23 7.61 -13.11
CA ALA A 62 9.58 7.35 -13.59
C ALA A 62 9.59 6.29 -14.71
N LEU A 63 8.87 5.18 -14.53
CA LEU A 63 8.73 4.13 -15.55
C LEU A 63 8.01 4.63 -16.81
N ALA A 64 7.02 5.51 -16.68
CA ALA A 64 6.33 6.11 -17.82
C ALA A 64 7.29 6.98 -18.66
N PHE A 65 8.13 7.80 -18.01
CA PHE A 65 9.14 8.57 -18.72
C PHE A 65 10.13 7.67 -19.46
N GLN A 66 10.63 6.60 -18.82
CA GLN A 66 11.50 5.62 -19.49
C GLN A 66 10.84 5.00 -20.72
N ALA A 67 9.58 4.54 -20.59
CA ALA A 67 8.83 3.94 -21.69
C ALA A 67 8.63 4.92 -22.85
N MET A 68 8.29 6.18 -22.54
CA MET A 68 8.17 7.25 -23.55
C MET A 68 9.50 7.49 -24.27
N THR A 69 10.60 7.57 -23.53
CA THR A 69 11.92 7.81 -24.12
C THR A 69 12.38 6.65 -25.00
N LEU A 70 12.17 5.40 -24.58
CA LEU A 70 12.42 4.23 -25.41
C LEU A 70 11.59 4.24 -26.69
N PHE A 71 10.32 4.64 -26.59
CA PHE A 71 9.44 4.74 -27.75
C PHE A 71 9.90 5.81 -28.74
N MET A 72 10.34 6.98 -28.25
CA MET A 72 10.87 8.06 -29.09
C MET A 72 12.15 7.66 -29.85
N GLU A 73 12.95 6.76 -29.28
CA GLU A 73 14.22 6.33 -29.85
C GLU A 73 14.15 4.93 -30.50
N ALA A 74 12.94 4.36 -30.63
CA ALA A 74 12.72 2.99 -31.09
C ALA A 74 13.34 2.69 -32.46
N ASP A 75 13.25 3.63 -33.40
CA ASP A 75 13.83 3.50 -34.75
C ASP A 75 15.37 3.44 -34.73
N ARG A 76 16.02 3.99 -33.70
CA ARG A 76 17.47 4.12 -33.63
C ARG A 76 18.15 3.03 -32.79
N ILE A 77 17.47 2.50 -31.79
CA ILE A 77 17.99 1.44 -30.89
C ILE A 77 17.78 0.02 -31.45
N GLY A 78 16.97 -0.11 -32.50
CA GLY A 78 16.64 -1.39 -33.12
C GLY A 78 15.63 -2.21 -32.32
N LEU A 79 15.04 -3.23 -32.97
CA LEU A 79 13.89 -3.96 -32.42
C LEU A 79 14.19 -4.65 -31.09
N LEU A 80 15.32 -5.37 -30.96
CA LEU A 80 15.68 -6.05 -29.71
C LEU A 80 16.07 -5.06 -28.61
N GLY A 81 16.76 -3.98 -28.99
CA GLY A 81 17.13 -2.88 -28.07
C GLY A 81 15.91 -2.13 -27.53
N PHE A 82 14.80 -2.11 -28.28
CA PHE A 82 13.52 -1.58 -27.80
C PHE A 82 12.72 -2.60 -26.99
N LEU A 83 12.52 -3.80 -27.54
CA LEU A 83 11.48 -4.72 -27.08
C LEU A 83 11.79 -5.33 -25.70
N VAL A 84 13.05 -5.68 -25.43
CA VAL A 84 13.46 -6.26 -24.14
C VAL A 84 13.29 -5.28 -22.98
N PRO A 85 13.91 -4.08 -22.98
CA PRO A 85 13.74 -3.13 -21.89
C PRO A 85 12.30 -2.61 -21.80
N PHE A 86 11.60 -2.42 -22.94
CA PHE A 86 10.21 -2.02 -22.93
C PHE A 86 9.30 -3.06 -22.27
N ALA A 87 9.49 -4.35 -22.55
CA ALA A 87 8.73 -5.42 -21.89
C ALA A 87 8.98 -5.47 -20.38
N LEU A 88 10.22 -5.25 -19.94
CA LEU A 88 10.57 -5.20 -18.52
C LEU A 88 9.94 -4.00 -17.81
N ILE A 89 10.00 -2.82 -18.42
CA ILE A 89 9.37 -1.59 -17.93
C ILE A 89 7.85 -1.74 -17.89
N ALA A 90 7.23 -2.26 -18.95
CA ALA A 90 5.80 -2.53 -19.01
C ALA A 90 5.36 -3.55 -17.94
N GLY A 91 6.16 -4.61 -17.73
CA GLY A 91 5.95 -5.56 -16.63
C GLY A 91 6.01 -4.89 -15.26
N ASN A 92 6.94 -3.94 -15.06
CA ASN A 92 7.06 -3.19 -13.82
C ASN A 92 5.89 -2.23 -13.61
N ILE A 93 5.44 -1.55 -14.67
CA ILE A 93 4.23 -0.73 -14.65
C ILE A 93 3.01 -1.58 -14.30
N PHE A 94 2.87 -2.77 -14.89
CA PHE A 94 1.76 -3.67 -14.57
C PHE A 94 1.79 -4.11 -13.11
N LEU A 95 2.94 -4.56 -12.60
CA LEU A 95 3.08 -5.04 -11.22
C LEU A 95 2.83 -3.91 -10.21
N SER A 96 3.53 -2.78 -10.38
CA SER A 96 3.44 -1.61 -9.50
C SER A 96 2.07 -0.93 -9.60
N GLY A 97 1.52 -0.86 -10.82
CA GLY A 97 0.21 -0.30 -11.11
C GLY A 97 -0.93 -1.12 -10.52
N LYS A 98 -0.87 -2.45 -10.63
CA LYS A 98 -1.83 -3.35 -9.97
C LYS A 98 -1.81 -3.15 -8.46
N ARG A 99 -0.62 -3.11 -7.84
CA ARG A 99 -0.49 -2.91 -6.38
C ARG A 99 -1.00 -1.53 -5.95
N TRP A 100 -0.75 -0.49 -6.73
CA TRP A 100 -1.27 0.85 -6.48
C TRP A 100 -2.80 0.92 -6.65
N TYR A 101 -3.35 0.40 -7.74
CA TYR A 101 -4.78 0.43 -8.05
C TYR A 101 -5.62 -0.31 -7.00
N TYR A 102 -5.21 -1.52 -6.62
CA TYR A 102 -5.91 -2.32 -5.62
C TYR A 102 -5.49 -2.02 -4.17
N GLN A 103 -4.63 -1.01 -3.95
CA GLN A 103 -4.12 -0.65 -2.62
C GLN A 103 -3.60 -1.87 -1.83
N ILE A 104 -2.87 -2.76 -2.53
CA ILE A 104 -2.37 -4.01 -1.94
C ILE A 104 -1.35 -3.68 -0.84
N ASP A 105 -1.60 -4.21 0.36
CA ASP A 105 -0.74 -4.03 1.53
C ASP A 105 0.48 -4.97 1.49
N GLY A 106 1.65 -4.40 1.21
CA GLY A 106 2.90 -5.17 1.15
C GLY A 106 3.39 -5.69 2.51
N ARG A 107 2.83 -5.21 3.62
CA ARG A 107 3.18 -5.71 4.96
C ARG A 107 2.73 -7.16 5.15
N TYR A 108 1.59 -7.52 4.56
CA TYR A 108 1.09 -8.89 4.57
C TYR A 108 2.04 -9.84 3.82
N ASP A 109 2.48 -9.45 2.62
CA ASP A 109 3.43 -10.23 1.83
C ASP A 109 4.76 -10.44 2.59
N ALA A 110 5.26 -9.40 3.27
CA ALA A 110 6.46 -9.48 4.10
C ALA A 110 6.31 -10.44 5.30
N GLN A 111 5.13 -10.46 5.94
CA GLN A 111 4.86 -11.40 7.03
C GLN A 111 4.79 -12.83 6.52
N GLN A 112 4.10 -13.06 5.41
CA GLN A 112 3.93 -14.39 4.82
C GLN A 112 5.25 -15.00 4.35
N LEU A 113 6.19 -14.20 3.87
CA LEU A 113 7.55 -14.64 3.57
C LEU A 113 8.26 -15.31 4.76
N THR A 114 7.91 -14.93 5.99
CA THR A 114 8.51 -15.51 7.21
C THR A 114 7.68 -16.62 7.84
N GLN A 115 6.42 -16.80 7.43
CA GLN A 115 5.46 -17.71 8.06
C GLN A 115 5.18 -18.94 7.20
N VAL A 116 5.15 -18.78 5.87
CA VAL A 116 4.83 -19.87 4.96
C VAL A 116 6.03 -20.79 4.76
N SER A 117 5.82 -22.08 4.98
CA SER A 117 6.82 -23.14 4.78
C SER A 117 6.90 -23.62 3.33
N ASP A 118 5.80 -23.53 2.59
CA ASP A 118 5.75 -23.92 1.18
C ASP A 118 6.61 -22.98 0.31
N PRO A 119 7.66 -23.50 -0.36
CA PRO A 119 8.56 -22.68 -1.17
C PRO A 119 7.86 -22.03 -2.37
N SER A 120 6.82 -22.64 -2.93
CA SER A 120 6.08 -22.10 -4.08
C SER A 120 5.32 -20.84 -3.69
N LEU A 121 4.57 -20.89 -2.60
CA LEU A 121 3.85 -19.73 -2.06
C LEU A 121 4.82 -18.65 -1.59
N LYS A 122 5.94 -19.04 -0.96
CA LYS A 122 6.98 -18.11 -0.53
C LYS A 122 7.59 -17.34 -1.71
N ALA A 123 7.83 -18.01 -2.84
CA ALA A 123 8.32 -17.35 -4.05
C ALA A 123 7.30 -16.34 -4.61
N GLN A 124 6.00 -16.64 -4.57
CA GLN A 124 4.95 -15.71 -5.01
C GLN A 124 4.91 -14.44 -4.14
N TYR A 125 4.96 -14.57 -2.81
CA TYR A 125 5.03 -13.41 -1.91
C TYR A 125 6.34 -12.63 -2.09
N GLY A 126 7.45 -13.33 -2.34
CA GLY A 126 8.75 -12.72 -2.66
C GLY A 126 8.70 -11.90 -3.95
N LEU A 127 8.11 -12.44 -5.01
CA LEU A 127 7.92 -11.74 -6.28
C LEU A 127 6.93 -10.57 -6.15
N ALA A 128 5.89 -10.69 -5.33
CA ALA A 128 4.98 -9.59 -5.08
C ALA A 128 5.68 -8.40 -4.39
N LEU A 129 6.59 -8.70 -3.45
CA LEU A 129 7.30 -7.70 -2.66
C LEU A 129 8.53 -7.12 -3.37
N PHE A 130 9.36 -7.96 -3.97
CA PHE A 130 10.63 -7.58 -4.59
C PHE A 130 10.57 -7.52 -6.12
N GLY A 131 9.45 -7.89 -6.75
CA GLY A 131 9.34 -7.93 -8.21
C GLY A 131 9.56 -6.57 -8.87
N GLY A 132 9.13 -5.47 -8.24
CA GLY A 132 9.42 -4.13 -8.74
C GLY A 132 10.91 -3.80 -8.73
N VAL A 133 11.65 -4.25 -7.71
CA VAL A 133 13.12 -4.09 -7.62
C VAL A 133 13.81 -4.94 -8.68
N LEU A 134 13.42 -6.21 -8.79
CA LEU A 134 13.97 -7.13 -9.77
C LEU A 134 13.77 -6.59 -11.20
N LEU A 135 12.56 -6.14 -11.52
CA LEU A 135 12.24 -5.61 -12.85
C LEU A 135 12.96 -4.29 -13.15
N SER A 136 13.11 -3.40 -12.17
CA SER A 136 13.91 -2.17 -12.34
C SER A 136 15.38 -2.48 -12.60
N LEU A 137 15.97 -3.43 -11.86
CA LEU A 137 17.36 -3.83 -12.08
C LEU A 137 17.55 -4.53 -13.42
N LEU A 138 16.62 -5.40 -13.81
CA LEU A 138 16.67 -6.03 -15.13
C LEU A 138 16.55 -4.99 -16.24
N ALA A 139 15.62 -4.04 -16.14
CA ALA A 139 15.48 -2.96 -17.11
C ALA A 139 16.78 -2.13 -17.26
N HIS A 140 17.44 -1.83 -16.14
CA HIS A 140 18.76 -1.20 -16.13
C HIS A 140 19.81 -2.03 -16.89
N THR A 141 19.92 -3.33 -16.58
CA THR A 141 20.93 -4.20 -17.21
C THR A 141 20.73 -4.38 -18.71
N PHE A 142 19.49 -4.33 -19.19
CA PHE A 142 19.13 -4.44 -20.61
C PHE A 142 18.95 -3.08 -21.28
N THR A 143 19.43 -1.99 -20.68
CA THR A 143 19.31 -0.65 -21.26
C THR A 143 20.14 -0.55 -22.55
N PRO A 144 19.53 -0.15 -23.68
CA PRO A 144 20.22 0.03 -24.94
C PRO A 144 21.03 1.32 -24.92
N VAL A 145 21.99 1.44 -25.83
CA VAL A 145 22.68 2.71 -26.04
C VAL A 145 21.72 3.70 -26.69
N ILE A 146 21.28 4.70 -25.94
CA ILE A 146 20.37 5.75 -26.41
C ILE A 146 21.18 6.80 -27.19
N PRO A 147 20.93 7.01 -28.50
CA PRO A 147 21.78 7.88 -29.33
C PRO A 147 21.63 9.38 -29.04
N SER A 148 20.43 9.82 -28.63
CA SER A 148 20.16 11.22 -28.32
C SER A 148 20.60 11.58 -26.90
N SER A 149 21.43 12.62 -26.75
CA SER A 149 21.94 13.06 -25.45
C SER A 149 20.83 13.48 -24.47
N MET A 150 19.78 14.16 -24.97
CA MET A 150 18.66 14.59 -24.13
C MET A 150 17.79 13.40 -23.70
N ALA A 151 17.50 12.49 -24.64
CA ALA A 151 16.75 11.27 -24.36
C ALA A 151 17.49 10.41 -23.33
N SER A 152 18.80 10.24 -23.52
CA SER A 152 19.68 9.52 -22.59
C SER A 152 19.58 10.07 -21.17
N VAL A 153 19.66 11.39 -20.98
CA VAL A 153 19.53 12.01 -19.64
C VAL A 153 18.16 11.73 -19.02
N ILE A 154 17.07 11.91 -19.77
CA ILE A 154 15.71 11.67 -19.25
C ILE A 154 15.54 10.20 -18.87
N TYR A 155 16.02 9.29 -19.73
CA TYR A 155 15.94 7.86 -19.50
C TYR A 155 16.73 7.45 -18.24
N TYR A 156 18.01 7.82 -18.15
CA TYR A 156 18.85 7.43 -17.01
C TYR A 156 18.38 8.06 -15.70
N LEU A 157 17.87 9.30 -15.73
CA LEU A 157 17.25 9.90 -14.55
C LEU A 157 16.02 9.11 -14.10
N GLY A 158 15.16 8.73 -15.06
CA GLY A 158 14.01 7.87 -14.81
C GLY A 158 14.43 6.51 -14.27
N ASP A 159 15.46 5.89 -14.84
CA ASP A 159 15.99 4.58 -14.48
C ASP A 159 16.55 4.54 -13.06
N TYR A 160 17.43 5.47 -12.69
CA TYR A 160 17.88 5.57 -11.31
C TYR A 160 16.76 5.92 -10.33
N ALA A 161 15.78 6.74 -10.75
CA ALA A 161 14.61 7.03 -9.93
C ALA A 161 13.72 5.79 -9.73
N SER A 162 13.51 4.96 -10.75
CA SER A 162 12.72 3.73 -10.61
C SER A 162 13.43 2.70 -9.73
N ILE A 163 14.75 2.55 -9.88
CA ILE A 163 15.57 1.71 -8.99
C ILE A 163 15.44 2.20 -7.56
N ALA A 164 15.80 3.46 -7.28
CA ALA A 164 15.77 4.02 -5.93
C ALA A 164 14.38 3.90 -5.29
N THR A 165 13.33 4.27 -6.02
CA THR A 165 11.97 4.23 -5.50
C THR A 165 11.50 2.79 -5.24
N SER A 166 11.81 1.84 -6.13
CA SER A 166 11.45 0.43 -5.93
C SER A 166 12.13 -0.17 -4.69
N PHE A 167 13.40 0.17 -4.43
CA PHE A 167 14.11 -0.23 -3.22
C PHE A 167 13.49 0.39 -1.97
N VAL A 168 13.14 1.68 -2.00
CA VAL A 168 12.51 2.36 -0.86
C VAL A 168 11.14 1.75 -0.56
N VAL A 169 10.31 1.48 -1.57
CA VAL A 169 9.00 0.83 -1.39
C VAL A 169 9.17 -0.55 -0.77
N ALA A 170 9.99 -1.42 -1.35
CA ALA A 170 10.20 -2.77 -0.85
C ALA A 170 10.78 -2.77 0.58
N GLY A 171 11.81 -1.94 0.83
CA GLY A 171 12.45 -1.83 2.13
C GLY A 171 11.51 -1.32 3.22
N TRP A 172 10.68 -0.33 2.91
CA TRP A 172 9.69 0.22 3.84
C TRP A 172 8.57 -0.78 4.15
N GLU A 173 8.09 -1.52 3.14
CA GLU A 173 7.10 -2.60 3.31
C GLU A 173 7.64 -3.75 4.16
N VAL A 174 8.89 -4.17 3.94
CA VAL A 174 9.57 -5.19 4.76
C VAL A 174 9.73 -4.70 6.20
N PHE A 175 10.20 -3.46 6.39
CA PHE A 175 10.44 -2.91 7.72
C PHE A 175 9.17 -2.86 8.57
N GLU A 176 8.08 -2.32 8.03
CA GLU A 176 6.80 -2.26 8.74
C GLU A 176 6.14 -3.64 8.88
N GLY A 177 6.29 -4.52 7.90
CA GLY A 177 5.83 -5.92 8.00
C GLY A 177 6.48 -6.68 9.15
N LEU A 178 7.80 -6.55 9.31
CA LEU A 178 8.58 -7.15 10.40
C LEU A 178 8.28 -6.51 11.75
N LYS A 179 8.18 -5.18 11.82
CA LYS A 179 7.81 -4.45 13.03
C LYS A 179 6.43 -4.85 13.55
N ASN A 180 5.46 -5.05 12.67
CA ASN A 180 4.12 -5.52 13.03
C ASN A 180 4.10 -6.96 13.54
N LYS A 181 5.11 -7.78 13.20
CA LYS A 181 5.25 -9.15 13.74
C LYS A 181 5.85 -9.15 15.15
N LEU A 182 6.68 -8.16 15.47
CA LEU A 182 7.37 -8.05 16.76
C LEU A 182 6.52 -7.40 17.87
N ARG A 183 5.38 -6.81 17.53
CA ARG A 183 4.47 -6.13 18.44
C ARG A 183 3.26 -6.99 18.77
#